data_AF-A0A6M0J9V2-F1
#
_entry.id   AF-A0A6M0J9V2-F1
#
_cell.length_a   1.000
_cell.length_b   1.000
_cell.length_c   1.000
_cell.angle_alpha   90.00
_cell.angle_beta   90.00
_cell.angle_gamma   90.00
#
_symmetry.space_group_name_H-M   'P 1'
#
loop_
_entity.id
_entity.type
_entity.pdbx_description
1 polymer ?
#
loop_
_entity_poly.entity_id
_entity_poly.type
_entity_poly.pdbx_seq_one_letter_code
_entity_poly.pdbx_strand_id
1 'polypeptide(L)'
;MLEDIIITLLVCSTEEEKLYFEVSLSLLKKVSTWNPELSAVPLSISEAIQIGRAEAYRKRPQFNSYVCIAASIKSLQPHPKPFLWYWHIVFVPVIDKHICYLDRSEIVLLLDGTVIEPKIINISN
;
A
#
# COMPACT_ATOMS: atom_id res chain seq x y z
N MET A 1 23.33 -19.93 1.47
CA MET A 1 21.94 -19.49 1.34
C MET A 1 21.97 -18.25 0.47
N LEU A 2 21.20 -18.21 -0.63
CA LEU A 2 21.04 -16.97 -1.40
C LEU A 2 20.10 -16.06 -0.60
N GLU A 3 20.51 -14.81 -0.37
CA GLU A 3 19.70 -13.80 0.29
C GLU A 3 18.47 -13.47 -0.58
N ASP A 4 17.29 -13.38 0.06
CA ASP A 4 16.06 -12.99 -0.63
C ASP A 4 16.13 -11.50 -0.99
N ILE A 5 15.84 -11.18 -2.25
CA ILE A 5 15.97 -9.82 -2.77
C ILE A 5 14.84 -8.97 -2.20
N ILE A 6 15.16 -7.86 -1.54
CA ILE A 6 14.18 -6.88 -1.09
C ILE A 6 13.86 -5.91 -2.23
N ILE A 7 12.57 -5.66 -2.45
CA ILE A 7 12.05 -4.77 -3.49
C ILE A 7 11.29 -3.62 -2.82
N THR A 8 11.58 -2.40 -3.25
CA THR A 8 10.79 -1.22 -2.90
C THR A 8 9.57 -1.12 -3.81
N LEU A 9 8.37 -1.15 -3.24
CA LEU A 9 7.10 -1.07 -3.97
C LEU A 9 6.68 0.37 -4.25
N LEU A 10 6.81 1.23 -3.24
CA LEU A 10 6.30 2.59 -3.26
C LEU A 10 7.23 3.49 -2.45
N VAL A 11 7.45 4.69 -2.98
CA VAL A 11 8.11 5.79 -2.28
C VAL A 11 7.14 6.96 -2.24
N CYS A 12 6.76 7.40 -1.05
CA CYS A 12 6.02 8.63 -0.84
C CYS A 12 6.95 9.64 -0.19
N SER A 13 7.21 10.76 -0.86
CA SER A 13 7.96 11.88 -0.28
C SER A 13 6.98 12.97 0.13
N THR A 14 7.13 13.48 1.34
CA THR A 14 6.68 14.81 1.74
C THR A 14 7.91 15.71 1.87
N GLU A 15 7.72 16.98 2.26
CA GLU A 15 8.83 17.89 2.54
C GLU A 15 9.69 17.41 3.72
N GLU A 16 9.10 16.70 4.68
CA GLU A 16 9.75 16.32 5.95
C GLU A 16 10.09 14.82 6.05
N GLU A 17 9.36 13.96 5.34
CA GLU A 17 9.48 12.51 5.48
C GLU A 17 9.51 11.78 4.14
N LYS A 18 10.28 10.69 4.08
CA LYS A 18 10.17 9.68 3.03
C LYS A 18 9.67 8.36 3.61
N LEU A 19 8.56 7.89 3.05
CA LEU A 19 7.94 6.60 3.33
C LEU A 19 8.30 5.63 2.20
N TYR A 20 8.86 4.47 2.56
CA TYR A 20 9.16 3.38 1.63
C TYR A 20 8.41 2.13 2.03
N PHE A 21 7.91 1.37 1.07
CA PHE A 21 7.29 0.08 1.31
C PHE A 21 8.17 -0.99 0.71
N GLU A 22 8.62 -1.94 1.54
CA GLU A 22 9.55 -2.98 1.12
C GLU A 22 8.95 -4.36 1.34
N VAL A 23 9.18 -5.24 0.37
CA VAL A 23 8.74 -6.64 0.43
C VAL A 23 9.82 -7.52 -0.16
N SER A 24 9.89 -8.77 0.30
CA SER A 24 10.79 -9.73 -0.33
C SER A 24 10.23 -10.19 -1.68
N LEU A 25 11.11 -10.37 -2.66
CA LEU A 25 10.73 -10.76 -4.02
C LEU A 25 10.07 -12.14 -4.04
N SER A 26 10.51 -13.05 -3.17
CA SER A 26 9.91 -14.38 -3.06
C SER A 26 8.43 -14.32 -2.63
N LEU A 27 8.12 -13.50 -1.62
CA LEU A 27 6.75 -13.28 -1.16
C LEU A 27 5.91 -12.63 -2.25
N LEU A 28 6.43 -11.56 -2.87
CA LEU A 28 5.71 -10.84 -3.91
C LEU A 28 5.36 -11.74 -5.11
N LYS A 29 6.31 -12.55 -5.60
CA LYS A 29 6.06 -13.50 -6.70
C LYS A 29 4.96 -14.51 -6.35
N LYS A 30 4.90 -14.95 -5.10
CA LYS A 30 3.95 -15.96 -4.63
C LYS A 30 2.51 -15.45 -4.64
N VAL A 31 2.28 -14.21 -4.24
CA VAL A 31 0.92 -13.73 -3.93
C VAL A 31 0.45 -12.55 -4.76
N SER A 32 1.30 -12.00 -5.62
CA SER A 32 1.03 -10.76 -6.35
C SER A 32 1.22 -10.86 -7.87
N THR A 33 1.28 -12.08 -8.41
CA THR A 33 1.28 -12.30 -9.85
C THR A 33 -0.16 -12.26 -10.38
N TRP A 34 -0.46 -11.34 -11.30
CA TRP A 34 -1.78 -11.22 -11.91
C TRP A 34 -1.69 -10.75 -13.37
N ASN A 35 -2.48 -11.33 -14.26
CA ASN A 35 -2.60 -10.86 -15.64
C ASN A 35 -4.00 -10.23 -15.84
N PRO A 36 -4.10 -8.89 -16.02
CA PRO A 36 -5.38 -8.22 -16.21
C PRO A 36 -6.13 -8.63 -17.48
N GLU A 37 -5.45 -9.21 -18.48
CA GLU A 37 -6.08 -9.68 -19.70
C GLU A 37 -6.74 -11.06 -19.56
N LEU A 38 -6.40 -11.82 -18.52
CA LEU A 38 -6.81 -13.23 -18.38
C LEU A 38 -7.77 -13.48 -17.22
N SER A 39 -7.75 -12.66 -16.18
CA SER A 39 -8.59 -12.88 -15.00
C SER A 39 -8.94 -11.58 -14.29
N ALA A 40 -10.00 -11.63 -13.48
CA ALA A 40 -10.25 -10.60 -12.48
C ALA A 40 -9.07 -10.50 -11.49
N VAL A 41 -8.95 -9.33 -10.86
CA VAL A 41 -7.98 -9.11 -9.78
C VAL A 41 -8.29 -10.04 -8.60
N PRO A 42 -7.29 -10.71 -8.00
CA PRO A 42 -7.52 -11.66 -6.90
C PRO A 42 -8.15 -11.05 -5.64
N LEU A 43 -7.84 -9.78 -5.35
CA LEU A 43 -8.43 -9.01 -4.26
C LEU A 43 -9.22 -7.84 -4.86
N SER A 44 -10.54 -7.82 -4.66
CA SER A 44 -11.37 -6.75 -5.19
C SER A 44 -11.06 -5.40 -4.54
N ILE A 45 -11.38 -4.30 -5.23
CA ILE A 45 -11.21 -2.96 -4.68
C ILE A 45 -11.97 -2.76 -3.35
N SER A 46 -13.16 -3.35 -3.21
CA SER A 46 -13.98 -3.25 -2.00
C SER A 46 -13.30 -3.94 -0.81
N GLU A 47 -12.80 -5.16 -1.01
CA GLU A 47 -12.07 -5.91 0.02
C GLU A 47 -10.76 -5.20 0.39
N ALA A 48 -10.02 -4.73 -0.61
CA ALA A 48 -8.79 -3.98 -0.41
C ALA A 48 -9.04 -2.70 0.42
N ILE A 49 -10.11 -1.96 0.15
CA ILE A 49 -10.50 -0.78 0.94
C ILE A 49 -10.89 -1.18 2.38
N GLN A 50 -11.58 -2.29 2.58
CA GLN A 50 -11.94 -2.74 3.93
C GLN A 50 -10.71 -3.09 4.76
N ILE A 51 -9.77 -3.85 4.19
CA ILE A 51 -8.49 -4.20 4.83
C ILE A 51 -7.69 -2.94 5.11
N GLY A 52 -7.53 -2.07 4.10
CA GLY A 52 -6.76 -0.84 4.26
C GLY A 52 -7.36 0.13 5.28
N ARG A 53 -8.68 0.18 5.41
CA ARG A 53 -9.35 0.99 6.43
C ARG A 53 -9.08 0.45 7.84
N ALA A 54 -9.20 -0.88 8.03
CA ALA A 54 -8.88 -1.51 9.31
C ALA A 54 -7.43 -1.23 9.72
N GLU A 55 -6.52 -1.25 8.75
CA GLU A 55 -5.12 -0.91 8.96
C GLU A 55 -4.90 0.57 9.33
N ALA A 56 -5.59 1.50 8.67
CA ALA A 56 -5.54 2.92 9.03
C ALA A 56 -5.97 3.17 10.49
N TYR A 57 -7.07 2.52 10.92
CA TYR A 57 -7.52 2.55 12.31
C TYR A 57 -6.51 1.95 13.28
N ARG A 58 -5.89 0.81 12.94
CA ARG A 58 -4.90 0.14 13.79
C ARG A 58 -3.68 1.04 14.03
N LYS A 59 -3.22 1.75 13.01
CA LYS A 59 -2.05 2.65 13.09
C LYS A 59 -2.33 3.91 13.89
N ARG A 60 -3.54 4.44 13.82
CA ARG A 60 -3.92 5.72 14.43
C ARG A 60 -5.33 5.65 15.02
N PRO A 61 -5.50 4.95 16.16
CA PRO A 61 -6.80 4.69 16.75
C PRO A 61 -7.48 5.95 17.33
N GLN A 62 -6.78 7.08 17.42
CA GLN A 62 -7.36 8.35 17.88
C GLN A 62 -8.39 8.94 16.92
N PHE A 63 -8.40 8.51 15.65
CA PHE A 63 -9.37 8.98 14.66
C PHE A 63 -10.57 8.03 14.58
N ASN A 64 -11.77 8.58 14.71
CA ASN A 64 -13.01 7.80 14.72
C ASN A 64 -13.48 7.39 13.31
N SER A 65 -12.99 8.06 12.27
CA SER A 65 -13.44 7.83 10.89
C SER A 65 -12.35 8.07 9.87
N TYR A 66 -12.35 7.25 8.81
CA TYR A 66 -11.47 7.35 7.66
C TYR A 66 -12.24 7.28 6.34
N VAL A 67 -11.88 8.13 5.41
CA VAL A 67 -12.38 8.11 4.03
C VAL A 67 -11.26 7.66 3.11
N CYS A 68 -11.56 6.73 2.21
CA CYS A 68 -10.67 6.37 1.11
C CYS A 68 -10.78 7.44 0.03
N ILE A 69 -9.68 8.15 -0.25
CA ILE A 69 -9.65 9.21 -1.28
C ILE A 69 -8.99 8.75 -2.58
N ALA A 70 -8.20 7.67 -2.53
CA ALA A 70 -7.64 7.05 -3.72
C ALA A 70 -7.40 5.56 -3.48
N ALA A 71 -7.68 4.74 -4.49
CA ALA A 71 -7.34 3.32 -4.50
C ALA A 71 -6.91 2.97 -5.93
N SER A 72 -5.70 2.42 -6.06
CA SER A 72 -5.08 2.13 -7.35
C SER A 72 -4.31 0.82 -7.28
N ILE A 73 -4.43 0.00 -8.32
CA ILE A 73 -3.55 -1.15 -8.51
C ILE A 73 -2.32 -0.70 -9.29
N LYS A 74 -1.13 -1.06 -8.81
CA LYS A 74 0.15 -0.63 -9.37
C LYS A 74 1.00 -1.84 -9.74
N SER A 75 1.70 -1.75 -10.87
CA SER A 75 2.67 -2.76 -11.31
C SER A 75 4.08 -2.36 -10.90
N LEU A 76 4.93 -3.33 -10.55
CA LEU A 76 6.37 -3.10 -10.44
C LEU A 76 6.96 -2.92 -11.86
N GLN A 77 7.32 -1.69 -12.25
CA GLN A 77 8.04 -1.39 -13.50
C GLN A 77 9.52 -1.05 -13.22
N PRO A 78 10.43 -1.22 -14.20
CA PRO A 78 10.22 -1.73 -15.55
C PRO A 78 10.92 -3.08 -15.72
N HIS A 79 10.20 -4.19 -15.86
CA HIS A 79 10.86 -5.40 -16.39
C HIS A 79 9.86 -6.43 -16.92
N PRO A 80 10.30 -7.29 -17.87
CA PRO A 80 9.48 -8.34 -18.43
C PRO A 80 9.06 -9.27 -17.30
N LYS A 81 7.87 -9.83 -17.45
CA LYS A 81 7.21 -10.86 -16.62
C LYS A 81 8.06 -11.45 -15.44
N PRO A 82 7.46 -11.66 -14.26
CA PRO A 82 6.02 -11.69 -14.01
C PRO A 82 5.39 -10.31 -13.80
N PHE A 83 4.11 -10.20 -14.16
CA PHE A 83 3.27 -9.05 -13.85
C PHE A 83 3.01 -9.03 -12.34
N LEU A 84 3.90 -8.37 -11.60
CA LEU A 84 3.78 -8.20 -10.14
C LEU A 84 2.98 -6.94 -9.86
N TRP A 85 1.88 -7.09 -9.12
CA TRP A 85 0.97 -5.99 -8.80
C TRP A 85 0.68 -5.90 -7.31
N TYR A 86 0.34 -4.70 -6.86
CA TYR A 86 -0.08 -4.46 -5.49
C TYR A 86 -1.14 -3.37 -5.47
N TRP A 87 -1.96 -3.35 -4.42
CA TRP A 87 -2.87 -2.26 -4.15
C TRP A 87 -2.15 -1.15 -3.40
N HIS A 88 -2.40 0.09 -3.83
CA HIS A 88 -2.01 1.32 -3.15
C HIS A 88 -3.27 2.12 -2.84
N ILE A 89 -3.53 2.34 -1.56
CA ILE A 89 -4.76 2.95 -1.06
C ILE A 89 -4.41 4.08 -0.10
N VAL A 90 -5.09 5.21 -0.26
CA VAL A 90 -4.88 6.42 0.52
C VAL A 90 -6.12 6.71 1.34
N PHE A 91 -5.95 6.72 2.65
CA PHE A 91 -7.00 7.12 3.59
C PHE A 91 -6.67 8.48 4.22
N VAL A 92 -7.71 9.23 4.55
CA VAL A 92 -7.60 10.47 5.32
C VAL A 92 -8.62 10.44 6.46
N PRO A 93 -8.26 10.92 7.66
CA PRO A 93 -9.18 10.94 8.78
C PRO A 93 -10.25 12.01 8.58
N VAL A 94 -11.40 11.77 9.23
CA VAL A 94 -12.49 12.76 9.32
C VAL A 94 -12.57 13.25 10.77
N ILE A 95 -12.43 14.56 10.94
CA ILE A 95 -12.46 15.26 12.24
C ILE A 95 -13.60 16.26 12.20
N ASP A 96 -14.55 16.18 13.13
CA ASP A 96 -15.72 17.06 13.18
C ASP A 96 -16.45 17.22 11.83
N LYS A 97 -16.63 16.12 11.11
CA LYS A 97 -17.24 16.03 9.76
C LYS A 97 -16.42 16.67 8.63
N HIS A 98 -15.17 17.07 8.89
CA HIS A 98 -14.25 17.61 7.89
C HIS A 98 -13.17 16.59 7.53
N ILE A 99 -12.84 16.52 6.24
CA ILE A 99 -11.76 15.65 5.74
C ILE A 99 -10.42 16.34 5.97
N CYS A 100 -9.51 15.70 6.70
CA CYS A 100 -8.17 16.22 6.95
C CYS A 100 -7.16 15.65 5.95
N TYR A 101 -6.90 16.37 4.85
CA TYR A 101 -6.00 15.92 3.78
C TYR A 101 -4.52 15.90 4.19
N LEU A 102 -4.13 16.69 5.18
CA LEU A 102 -2.74 16.76 5.65
C LEU A 102 -2.32 15.49 6.39
N ASP A 103 -3.27 14.72 6.94
CA ASP A 103 -2.97 13.58 7.78
C ASP A 103 -3.27 12.23 7.11
N ARG A 104 -2.72 12.06 5.90
CA ARG A 104 -2.95 10.86 5.07
C ARG A 104 -2.28 9.60 5.62
N SER A 105 -2.94 8.47 5.42
CA SER A 105 -2.42 7.12 5.66
C SER A 105 -2.27 6.40 4.32
N GLU A 106 -1.01 6.21 3.90
CA GLU A 106 -0.65 5.45 2.70
C GLU A 106 -0.59 3.96 3.06
N ILE A 107 -1.40 3.15 2.40
CA ILE A 107 -1.50 1.69 2.64
C ILE A 107 -1.11 0.94 1.37
N VAL A 108 -0.22 -0.04 1.52
CA VAL A 108 0.16 -0.98 0.47
C VAL A 108 -0.30 -2.37 0.85
N LEU A 109 -1.06 -3.02 -0.04
CA LEU A 109 -1.52 -4.40 0.12
C LEU A 109 -1.05 -5.27 -1.05
N LEU A 110 -0.66 -6.50 -0.76
CA LEU A 110 -0.48 -7.54 -1.78
C LEU A 110 -1.86 -8.05 -2.25
N LEU A 111 -1.90 -8.78 -3.38
CA LEU A 111 -3.17 -9.25 -3.95
C LEU A 111 -3.85 -10.38 -3.15
N ASP A 112 -3.24 -10.86 -2.06
CA ASP A 112 -3.87 -11.77 -1.09
C ASP A 112 -4.41 -11.04 0.16
N GLY A 113 -4.29 -9.72 0.21
CA GLY A 113 -4.69 -8.90 1.35
C GLY A 113 -3.60 -8.68 2.40
N THR A 114 -2.39 -9.23 2.20
CA THR A 114 -1.25 -8.96 3.10
C THR A 114 -0.91 -7.47 3.12
N VAL A 115 -0.94 -6.86 4.30
CA VAL A 115 -0.52 -5.47 4.52
C VAL A 115 1.00 -5.37 4.57
N ILE A 116 1.58 -4.44 3.82
CA ILE A 116 3.01 -4.11 3.89
C ILE A 116 3.20 -2.88 4.78
N GLU A 117 4.03 -3.04 5.80
CA GLU A 117 4.35 -1.93 6.72
C GLU A 117 5.32 -0.93 6.06
N PRO A 118 5.08 0.39 6.23
CA PRO A 118 5.99 1.40 5.76
C PRO A 118 7.27 1.41 6.61
N LYS A 119 8.39 1.68 5.96
CA LYS A 119 9.65 2.10 6.58
C LYS A 119 9.75 3.61 6.46
N ILE A 120 9.92 4.27 7.61
CA ILE A 120 10.02 5.73 7.72
C ILE A 120 11.50 6.11 7.81
N ILE A 121 11.93 7.01 6.94
CA ILE A 121 13.22 7.70 7.08
C ILE A 121 12.90 9.17 7.31
N ASN A 122 13.20 9.66 8.51
CA ASN A 122 13.16 11.09 8.81
C ASN A 122 14.28 11.76 8.02
N ILE A 123 13.94 12.72 7.16
CA ILE A 123 14.92 13.53 6.46
C ILE A 123 15.33 14.67 7.41
N SER A 124 15.95 14.31 8.53
CA SER A 124 16.55 15.31 9.41
C SER A 124 17.71 15.96 8.66
N ASN A 125 17.65 17.27 8.44
CA ASN A 125 18.81 18.09 8.04
C ASN A 125 19.82 18.19 9.19
#